data_AF-F8PKB4-F1
#
_entry.id   AF-F8PKB4-F1
#
_cell.length_a   1.000
_cell.length_b   1.000
_cell.length_c   1.000
_cell.angle_alpha   90.00
_cell.angle_beta   90.00
_cell.angle_gamma   90.00
#
_symmetry.space_group_name_H-M   'P 1'
#
loop_
_entity.id
_entity.type
_entity.pdbx_description
1 polymer ?
#
loop_
_entity_poly.entity_id
_entity_poly.type
_entity_poly.pdbx_seq_one_letter_code
_entity_poly.pdbx_strand_id
1 'polypeptide(L)'
;LTKLISNWEKHPHAKPSNRKEKRALKLLNRLKFVAKNLQGSYDYKLCRKNKICALIKQFATPALFLTLNPADVCNPLLAVIGGMSAEQCMAMNTFQRGMFVANNSGVAAQFFDSLIKGFIDIILHYKKGFGLFGRYKAYYGIVE
;
A
#
# COMPACT_ATOMS: atom_id res chain seq x y z
N LEU A 1 29.02 -0.93 -19.32
CA LEU A 1 28.27 -1.19 -18.06
C LEU A 1 28.95 -2.29 -17.24
N THR A 2 29.30 -3.43 -17.84
CA THR A 2 30.08 -4.52 -17.24
C THR A 2 31.33 -4.08 -16.46
N LYS A 3 32.14 -3.16 -17.00
CA LYS A 3 33.31 -2.61 -16.28
C LYS A 3 32.94 -1.79 -15.03
N LEU A 4 31.85 -1.03 -15.09
CA LEU A 4 31.35 -0.24 -13.96
C LEU A 4 30.78 -1.17 -12.87
N ILE A 5 30.09 -2.23 -13.26
CA ILE A 5 29.54 -3.25 -12.36
C ILE A 5 30.69 -3.96 -11.63
N SER A 6 31.69 -4.47 -12.36
CA SER A 6 32.86 -5.12 -11.74
C SER A 6 33.64 -4.19 -10.81
N ASN A 7 33.73 -2.89 -11.14
CA ASN A 7 34.34 -1.89 -10.27
C ASN A 7 33.52 -1.67 -8.99
N TRP A 8 32.19 -1.63 -9.05
CA TRP A 8 31.34 -1.49 -7.87
C TRP A 8 31.29 -2.76 -7.00
N GLU A 9 31.42 -3.94 -7.59
CA GLU A 9 31.54 -5.20 -6.84
C GLU A 9 32.80 -5.22 -5.96
N LYS A 10 33.92 -4.71 -6.47
CA LYS A 10 35.18 -4.62 -5.71
C LYS A 10 35.21 -3.41 -4.77
N HIS A 11 34.66 -2.28 -5.22
CA HIS A 11 34.67 -1.01 -4.50
C HIS A 11 33.31 -0.32 -4.60
N PRO A 12 32.40 -0.54 -3.63
CA PRO A 12 31.02 -0.03 -3.68
C PRO A 12 30.90 1.50 -3.81
N HIS A 13 31.94 2.24 -3.41
CA HIS A 13 31.98 3.70 -3.48
C HIS A 13 32.78 4.24 -4.68
N ALA A 14 33.16 3.40 -5.64
CA ALA A 14 33.92 3.83 -6.81
C ALA A 14 33.15 4.87 -7.63
N LYS A 15 33.83 5.97 -7.97
CA LYS A 15 33.25 7.05 -8.78
C LYS A 15 33.36 6.74 -10.27
N PRO A 16 32.35 7.11 -11.09
CA PRO A 16 32.42 6.94 -12.54
C PRO A 16 33.53 7.80 -13.13
N SER A 17 34.41 7.15 -13.89
CA SER A 17 35.61 7.76 -14.46
C SER A 17 35.34 8.39 -15.82
N ASN A 18 34.64 7.65 -16.70
CA ASN A 18 34.43 8.05 -18.08
C ASN A 18 33.04 8.68 -18.34
N ARG A 19 32.90 9.35 -19.48
CA ARG A 19 31.66 10.04 -19.87
C ARG A 19 30.45 9.11 -19.95
N LYS A 20 30.63 7.87 -20.41
CA LYS A 20 29.56 6.86 -20.53
C LYS A 20 29.07 6.40 -19.15
N GLU A 21 29.99 6.14 -18.23
CA GLU A 21 29.72 5.79 -16.83
C GLU A 21 29.00 6.92 -16.10
N LYS A 22 29.46 8.16 -16.27
CA LYS A 22 28.78 9.34 -15.69
C LYS A 22 27.34 9.48 -16.21
N ARG A 23 27.11 9.23 -17.51
CA ARG A 23 25.75 9.21 -18.08
C ARG A 23 24.90 8.06 -17.53
N ALA A 24 25.45 6.86 -17.43
CA ALA A 24 24.76 5.70 -16.87
C ALA A 24 24.35 5.93 -15.42
N LEU A 25 25.26 6.45 -14.58
CA LEU A 25 24.94 6.79 -13.19
C LEU A 25 23.87 7.89 -13.10
N LYS A 26 23.92 8.90 -13.99
CA LYS A 26 22.88 9.94 -14.05
C LYS A 26 21.51 9.34 -14.39
N LEU A 27 21.45 8.36 -15.31
CA LEU A 27 20.21 7.65 -15.63
C LEU A 27 19.72 6.80 -14.45
N LEU A 28 20.61 6.04 -13.80
CA LEU A 28 20.27 5.25 -12.62
C LEU A 28 19.73 6.12 -11.47
N ASN A 29 20.33 7.28 -11.23
CA ASN A 29 19.83 8.22 -10.21
C ASN A 29 18.45 8.78 -10.56
N ARG A 30 18.15 9.01 -11.84
CA ARG A 30 16.80 9.38 -12.29
C ARG A 30 15.81 8.24 -12.07
N LEU A 31 16.20 7.01 -12.37
CA LEU A 31 15.36 5.83 -12.13
C LEU A 31 15.10 5.62 -10.64
N LYS A 32 16.10 5.80 -9.77
CA LYS A 32 15.92 5.77 -8.30
C LYS A 32 14.90 6.82 -7.84
N PHE A 33 14.97 8.04 -8.38
CA PHE A 33 14.00 9.08 -8.05
C PHE A 33 12.56 8.69 -8.43
N VAL A 34 12.38 8.07 -9.60
CA VAL A 34 11.06 7.55 -10.04
C VAL A 34 10.62 6.38 -9.16
N ALA A 35 11.54 5.52 -8.74
CA ALA A 35 11.25 4.35 -7.92
C ALA A 35 10.57 4.73 -6.59
N LYS A 36 10.88 5.89 -5.99
CA LYS A 36 10.18 6.40 -4.80
C LYS A 36 8.66 6.49 -4.97
N ASN A 37 8.19 6.79 -6.18
CA ASN A 37 6.77 6.89 -6.50
C ASN A 37 6.17 5.56 -6.97
N LEU A 38 7.00 4.55 -7.25
CA LEU A 38 6.55 3.22 -7.58
C LEU A 38 6.14 2.49 -6.30
N GLN A 39 4.85 2.23 -6.16
CA GLN A 39 4.30 1.48 -5.04
C GLN A 39 5.00 0.12 -4.93
N GLY A 40 5.39 -0.26 -3.71
CA GLY A 40 6.10 -1.52 -3.43
C GLY A 40 7.63 -1.48 -3.60
N SER A 41 8.20 -0.42 -4.19
CA SER A 41 9.65 -0.27 -4.29
C SER A 41 10.35 -0.14 -2.92
N TYR A 42 11.68 -0.32 -2.89
CA TYR A 42 12.47 -0.09 -1.68
C TYR A 42 12.31 1.34 -1.14
N ASP A 43 12.43 2.35 -2.02
CA ASP A 43 12.33 3.76 -1.64
C ASP A 43 10.91 4.12 -1.16
N TYR A 44 9.87 3.49 -1.74
CA TYR A 44 8.50 3.61 -1.26
C TYR A 44 8.35 3.09 0.18
N LYS A 45 8.85 1.87 0.44
CA LYS A 45 8.82 1.25 1.77
C LYS A 45 9.61 2.07 2.80
N LEU A 46 10.80 2.55 2.44
CA LEU A 46 11.62 3.42 3.28
C LEU A 46 10.90 4.73 3.62
N CYS A 47 10.24 5.35 2.62
CA CYS A 47 9.45 6.56 2.84
C CYS A 47 8.29 6.31 3.82
N ARG A 48 7.58 5.18 3.70
CA ARG A 48 6.50 4.80 4.62
C ARG A 48 7.02 4.57 6.05
N LYS A 49 8.17 3.89 6.21
CA LYS A 49 8.83 3.71 7.52
C LYS A 49 9.20 5.05 8.15
N ASN A 50 9.78 5.96 7.37
CA ASN A 50 10.14 7.30 7.87
C ASN A 50 8.91 8.09 8.31
N LYS A 51 7.76 7.96 7.64
CA LYS A 51 6.49 8.58 8.08
C LYS A 51 6.02 8.02 9.43
N ILE A 52 6.08 6.71 9.62
CA ILE A 52 5.75 6.07 10.92
C ILE A 52 6.69 6.59 12.01
N CYS A 53 8.00 6.60 11.77
CA CYS A 53 8.97 7.13 12.75
C CYS A 53 8.72 8.61 13.07
N ALA A 54 8.35 9.43 12.09
CA ALA A 54 8.00 10.83 12.32
C ALA A 54 6.75 10.98 13.21
N LEU A 55 5.72 10.15 12.97
CA LEU A 55 4.52 10.13 13.82
C LEU A 55 4.84 9.70 15.25
N ILE A 56 5.69 8.69 15.45
CA ILE A 56 6.11 8.25 16.79
C ILE A 56 6.87 9.37 17.51
N LYS A 57 7.75 10.09 16.80
CA LYS A 57 8.46 11.24 17.39
C LYS A 57 7.50 12.36 17.79
N GLN A 58 6.43 12.58 17.02
CA GLN A 58 5.48 13.67 17.27
C GLN A 58 4.40 13.31 18.31
N PHE A 59 3.91 12.07 18.31
CA PHE A 59 2.73 11.64 19.08
C PHE A 59 3.05 10.54 20.10
N ALA A 60 4.32 10.20 20.30
CA ALA A 60 4.79 9.05 21.07
C ALA A 60 4.35 7.70 20.46
N THR A 61 4.53 6.63 21.24
CA THR A 61 4.17 5.27 20.82
C THR A 61 2.68 5.15 20.51
N PRO A 62 2.28 4.51 19.39
CA PRO A 62 0.87 4.30 19.08
C PRO A 62 0.20 3.48 20.18
N ALA A 63 -0.97 3.92 20.63
CA ALA A 63 -1.76 3.18 21.61
C ALA A 63 -2.44 1.93 21.01
N LEU A 64 -2.57 1.87 19.69
CA LEU A 64 -3.30 0.82 18.99
C LEU A 64 -2.63 0.50 17.66
N PHE A 65 -2.52 -0.80 17.36
CA PHE A 65 -2.11 -1.33 16.06
C PHE A 65 -3.21 -2.28 15.57
N LEU A 66 -3.70 -2.07 14.35
CA LEU A 66 -4.80 -2.83 13.76
C LEU A 66 -4.40 -3.35 12.38
N THR A 67 -4.67 -4.63 12.14
CA THR A 67 -4.63 -5.25 10.82
C THR A 67 -6.05 -5.55 10.39
N LEU A 68 -6.47 -4.98 9.27
CA LEU A 68 -7.78 -5.22 8.68
C LEU A 68 -7.59 -6.17 7.49
N ASN A 69 -8.30 -7.30 7.51
CA ASN A 69 -8.33 -8.25 6.41
C ASN A 69 -9.76 -8.41 5.89
N PRO A 70 -10.24 -7.50 5.01
CA PRO A 70 -11.55 -7.62 4.40
C PRO A 70 -11.73 -8.96 3.67
N ALA A 71 -12.80 -9.69 4.00
CA ALA A 71 -13.14 -10.94 3.31
C ALA A 71 -13.92 -10.65 2.02
N ASP A 72 -13.19 -10.35 0.94
CA ASP A 72 -13.72 -10.02 -0.38
C ASP A 72 -14.55 -11.14 -1.03
N VAL A 73 -14.12 -12.40 -0.92
CA VAL A 73 -14.83 -13.56 -1.49
C VAL A 73 -16.20 -13.81 -0.84
N CYS A 74 -16.35 -13.46 0.44
CA CYS A 74 -17.56 -13.78 1.20
C CYS A 74 -18.51 -12.60 1.39
N ASN A 75 -18.14 -11.39 0.96
CA ASN A 75 -18.90 -10.19 1.25
C ASN A 75 -19.84 -9.81 0.09
N PRO A 76 -21.18 -9.82 0.30
CA PRO A 76 -22.14 -9.44 -0.74
C PRO A 76 -21.96 -8.01 -1.28
N LEU A 77 -21.36 -7.10 -0.49
CA LEU A 77 -21.08 -5.73 -0.93
C LEU A 77 -20.20 -5.70 -2.20
N LEU A 78 -19.25 -6.64 -2.31
CA LEU A 78 -18.40 -6.73 -3.50
C LEU A 78 -19.22 -7.04 -4.76
N ALA A 79 -20.21 -7.92 -4.64
CA ALA A 79 -21.12 -8.24 -5.75
C ALA A 79 -21.98 -7.03 -6.13
N VAL A 80 -22.51 -6.31 -5.13
CA VAL A 80 -23.30 -5.08 -5.35
C VAL A 80 -22.49 -4.01 -6.08
N ILE A 81 -21.24 -3.79 -5.68
CA ILE A 81 -20.33 -2.86 -6.37
C ILE A 81 -20.05 -3.35 -7.81
N GLY A 82 -19.97 -4.65 -8.02
CA GLY A 82 -19.80 -5.29 -9.32
C GLY A 82 -21.07 -5.37 -10.17
N GLY A 83 -22.17 -4.77 -9.77
CA GLY A 83 -23.43 -4.75 -10.52
C GLY A 83 -24.27 -6.03 -10.39
N MET A 84 -23.98 -6.88 -9.41
CA MET A 84 -24.71 -8.10 -9.10
C MET A 84 -25.50 -7.94 -7.81
N SER A 85 -26.70 -8.52 -7.74
CA SER A 85 -27.50 -8.49 -6.51
C SER A 85 -26.87 -9.34 -5.39
N ALA A 86 -27.20 -9.03 -4.14
CA ALA A 86 -26.72 -9.80 -2.99
C ALA A 86 -27.24 -11.25 -3.04
N GLU A 87 -28.46 -11.45 -3.52
CA GLU A 87 -29.11 -12.76 -3.66
C GLU A 87 -28.36 -13.64 -4.66
N GLN A 88 -27.97 -13.07 -5.81
CA GLN A 88 -27.16 -13.78 -6.81
C GLN A 88 -25.79 -14.18 -6.24
N CYS A 89 -25.16 -13.31 -5.44
CA CYS A 89 -23.90 -13.62 -4.77
C CYS A 89 -24.05 -14.75 -3.74
N MET A 90 -25.14 -14.72 -2.96
CA MET A 90 -25.42 -15.76 -1.95
C MET A 90 -25.73 -17.12 -2.58
N ALA A 91 -26.31 -17.15 -3.78
CA ALA A 91 -26.54 -18.37 -4.55
C ALA A 91 -25.24 -19.01 -5.09
N MET A 92 -24.13 -18.25 -5.15
CA MET A 92 -22.85 -18.75 -5.62
C MET A 92 -22.10 -19.55 -4.55
N ASN A 93 -21.46 -20.64 -4.98
CA ASN A 93 -20.50 -21.34 -4.13
C ASN A 93 -19.19 -20.52 -3.97
N THR A 94 -18.35 -20.93 -3.02
CA THR A 94 -17.08 -20.24 -2.71
C THR A 94 -16.16 -20.12 -3.92
N PHE A 95 -16.09 -21.14 -4.78
CA PHE A 95 -15.26 -21.13 -5.97
C PHE A 95 -15.74 -20.10 -7.00
N GLN A 96 -17.04 -20.05 -7.25
CA GLN A 96 -17.66 -19.07 -8.16
C GLN A 96 -17.43 -17.63 -7.66
N ARG A 97 -17.55 -17.39 -6.35
CA ARG A 97 -17.25 -16.08 -5.76
C ARG A 97 -15.78 -15.72 -5.90
N GLY A 98 -14.87 -16.67 -5.65
CA GLY A 98 -13.43 -16.47 -5.88
C GLY A 98 -13.12 -16.13 -7.35
N MET A 99 -13.76 -16.83 -8.28
CA MET A 99 -13.64 -16.55 -9.72
C MET A 99 -14.18 -15.16 -10.08
N PHE A 100 -15.29 -14.74 -9.47
CA PHE A 100 -15.84 -13.40 -9.67
C PHE A 100 -14.86 -12.31 -9.22
N VAL A 101 -14.29 -12.45 -8.02
CA VAL A 101 -13.28 -11.50 -7.50
C VAL A 101 -12.05 -11.45 -8.42
N ALA A 102 -11.52 -12.61 -8.80
CA ALA A 102 -10.33 -12.71 -9.65
C ALA A 102 -10.53 -12.04 -11.02
N ASN A 103 -11.72 -12.22 -11.62
CA ASN A 103 -12.07 -11.61 -12.91
C ASN A 103 -12.42 -10.12 -12.81
N ASN A 104 -12.65 -9.60 -11.61
CA ASN A 104 -13.09 -8.22 -11.37
C ASN A 104 -12.18 -7.50 -10.35
N SER A 105 -10.87 -7.51 -10.59
CA SER A 105 -9.87 -6.91 -9.69
C SER A 105 -10.12 -5.42 -9.38
N GLY A 106 -10.69 -4.67 -10.32
CA GLY A 106 -11.10 -3.28 -10.10
C GLY A 106 -12.24 -3.14 -9.08
N VAL A 107 -13.22 -4.05 -9.13
CA VAL A 107 -14.34 -4.11 -8.16
C VAL A 107 -13.80 -4.50 -6.77
N ALA A 108 -12.89 -5.47 -6.71
CA ALA A 108 -12.23 -5.86 -5.46
C ALA A 108 -11.48 -4.69 -4.81
N ALA A 109 -10.77 -3.88 -5.61
CA ALA A 109 -10.10 -2.67 -5.14
C ALA A 109 -11.08 -1.59 -4.62
N GLN A 110 -12.20 -1.37 -5.33
CA GLN A 110 -13.25 -0.44 -4.87
C GLN A 110 -13.93 -0.90 -3.59
N PHE A 111 -14.19 -2.21 -3.47
CA PHE A 111 -14.70 -2.83 -2.26
C PHE A 111 -13.75 -2.62 -1.07
N PHE A 112 -12.46 -2.91 -1.26
CA PHE A 112 -11.45 -2.69 -0.24
C PHE A 112 -11.41 -1.21 0.20
N ASP A 113 -11.33 -0.28 -0.74
CA ASP A 113 -11.32 1.16 -0.45
C ASP A 113 -12.58 1.61 0.30
N SER A 114 -13.75 1.13 -0.11
CA SER A 114 -15.03 1.43 0.54
C SER A 114 -15.07 0.94 1.98
N LEU A 115 -14.58 -0.28 2.25
CA LEU A 115 -14.52 -0.82 3.61
C LEU A 115 -13.53 -0.08 4.49
N ILE A 116 -12.34 0.26 3.98
CA ILE A 116 -11.35 1.01 4.75
C ILE A 116 -11.85 2.41 5.08
N LYS A 117 -12.49 3.10 4.13
CA LYS A 117 -13.13 4.41 4.37
C LYS A 117 -14.24 4.29 5.41
N GLY A 118 -15.14 3.31 5.27
CA GLY A 118 -16.20 3.03 6.24
C GLY A 118 -15.64 2.76 7.64
N PHE A 119 -14.55 2.00 7.75
CA PHE A 119 -13.88 1.76 9.03
C PHE A 119 -13.36 3.05 9.67
N ILE A 120 -12.69 3.91 8.89
CA ILE A 120 -12.15 5.19 9.39
C ILE A 120 -13.28 6.15 9.79
N ASP A 121 -14.36 6.20 9.00
CA ASP A 121 -15.46 7.14 9.20
C ASP A 121 -16.43 6.72 10.29
N ILE A 122 -16.74 5.43 10.40
CA ILE A 122 -17.76 4.91 11.31
C ILE A 122 -17.11 4.38 12.58
N ILE A 123 -16.11 3.51 12.46
CA ILE A 123 -15.51 2.83 13.63
C ILE A 123 -14.52 3.73 14.34
N LEU A 124 -13.57 4.32 13.62
CA LEU A 124 -12.62 5.27 14.23
C LEU A 124 -13.26 6.64 14.43
N HIS A 125 -14.26 7.01 13.63
CA HIS A 125 -14.90 8.32 13.72
C HIS A 125 -13.88 9.48 13.72
N TYR A 126 -12.82 9.33 12.93
CA TYR A 126 -11.63 10.19 13.02
C TYR A 126 -11.98 11.65 12.71
N LYS A 127 -11.54 12.56 13.60
CA LYS A 127 -11.85 14.01 13.56
C LYS A 127 -13.35 14.36 13.66
N LYS A 128 -14.24 13.39 13.87
CA LYS A 128 -15.69 13.63 14.00
C LYS A 128 -16.19 13.49 15.45
N GLY A 129 -15.37 12.94 16.36
CA GLY A 129 -15.75 12.73 17.75
C GLY A 129 -15.05 11.54 18.40
N PHE A 130 -15.78 10.83 19.25
CA PHE A 130 -15.35 9.56 19.86
C PHE A 130 -15.71 8.40 18.94
N GLY A 131 -14.70 7.62 18.55
CA GLY A 131 -14.91 6.33 17.89
C GLY A 131 -14.89 5.18 18.89
N LEU A 132 -14.92 3.96 18.37
CA LEU A 132 -14.97 2.72 19.16
C LEU A 132 -13.80 2.60 20.16
N PHE A 133 -12.61 3.05 19.78
CA PHE A 133 -11.41 2.99 20.63
C PHE A 133 -11.08 4.36 21.27
N GLY A 134 -12.04 5.28 21.32
CA GLY A 134 -11.90 6.59 21.95
C GLY A 134 -11.59 7.73 20.97
N ARG A 135 -10.85 8.74 21.42
CA ARG A 135 -10.50 9.93 20.64
C ARG A 135 -9.08 9.83 20.08
N TYR A 136 -8.96 9.95 18.77
CA TYR A 136 -7.68 9.80 18.07
C TYR A 136 -7.05 11.16 17.77
N LYS A 137 -5.75 11.32 18.09
CA LYS A 137 -4.96 12.49 17.69
C LYS A 137 -4.40 12.38 16.27
N ALA A 138 -4.02 11.17 15.87
CA ALA A 138 -3.48 10.86 14.55
C ALA A 138 -3.75 9.39 14.22
N TYR A 139 -3.77 9.06 12.94
CA TYR A 139 -3.72 7.68 12.44
C TYR A 139 -2.80 7.62 11.22
N TYR A 140 -2.32 6.41 10.92
CA TYR A 140 -1.56 6.13 9.71
C TYR A 140 -1.89 4.74 9.22
N GLY A 141 -2.29 4.64 7.96
CA GLY A 141 -2.65 3.39 7.29
C GLY A 141 -1.72 3.09 6.13
N ILE A 142 -1.41 1.81 5.95
CA ILE A 142 -0.74 1.28 4.76
C ILE A 142 -1.51 0.05 4.28
N VAL A 143 -1.45 -0.18 2.97
CA VAL A 143 -1.89 -1.42 2.34
C VAL A 143 -0.63 -2.23 2.07
N GLU A 144 -0.65 -3.51 2.47
CA GLU A 144 0.42 -4.47 2.17
C GLU A 144 0.35 -4.98 0.74
#